data_AF-A0A6N9BV42-F1
#
_entry.id   AF-A0A6N9BV42-F1
#
_cell.length_a   1.000
_cell.length_b   1.000
_cell.length_c   1.000
_cell.angle_alpha   90.00
_cell.angle_beta   90.00
_cell.angle_gamma   90.00
#
_symmetry.space_group_name_H-M   'P 1'
#
loop_
_entity.id
_entity.type
_entity.pdbx_description
1 polymer ?
#
loop_
_entity_poly.entity_id
_entity_poly.type
_entity_poly.pdbx_seq_one_letter_code
_entity_poly.pdbx_strand_id
1 'polypeptide(L)'
;MDVWPWAREKLDCLRKYLEAYTTILSRRHFRGYFYIDAFAGPGSLKLRQERAGDPGQRALLQVAEHAARDKGEEEYISGSPRVALELERPFTHYVFIELDPSRRSSTFPSAWRFSDC
;
A
#
# COMPACT_ATOMS: atom_id res chain seq x y z
N MET A 1 7.53 -2.46 -5.65
CA MET A 1 6.88 -3.78 -5.45
C MET A 1 5.64 -3.79 -6.31
N ASP A 2 5.49 -4.81 -7.14
CA ASP A 2 4.35 -4.94 -8.03
C ASP A 2 3.24 -5.72 -7.33
N VAL A 3 2.00 -5.25 -7.47
CA VAL A 3 0.82 -5.87 -6.87
C VAL A 3 -0.27 -6.05 -7.91
N TRP A 4 -1.11 -7.06 -7.70
CA TRP A 4 -2.23 -7.36 -8.57
C TRP A 4 -3.42 -6.41 -8.34
N PRO A 5 -4.33 -6.24 -9.32
CA PRO A 5 -5.46 -5.32 -9.23
C PRO A 5 -6.30 -5.44 -7.95
N TRP A 6 -6.50 -6.66 -7.44
CA TRP A 6 -7.23 -6.92 -6.19
C TRP A 6 -6.65 -6.18 -4.97
N ALA A 7 -5.39 -5.75 -5.00
CA ALA A 7 -4.78 -4.97 -3.94
C ALA A 7 -5.52 -3.66 -3.68
N ARG A 8 -6.11 -3.06 -4.72
CA ARG A 8 -6.94 -1.85 -4.60
C ARG A 8 -8.16 -2.12 -3.72
N GLU A 9 -8.91 -3.18 -4.01
CA GLU A 9 -10.09 -3.57 -3.23
C GLU A 9 -9.73 -3.88 -1.77
N LYS A 10 -8.59 -4.56 -1.54
CA LYS A 10 -8.07 -4.80 -0.19
C LYS A 10 -7.82 -3.49 0.55
N LEU A 11 -7.14 -2.53 -0.08
CA LEU A 11 -6.76 -1.27 0.54
C LEU A 11 -7.96 -0.36 0.78
N ASP A 12 -8.96 -0.40 -0.11
CA ASP A 12 -10.24 0.30 0.08
C ASP A 12 -11.04 -0.30 1.25
N CYS A 13 -11.07 -1.64 1.35
CA CYS A 13 -11.69 -2.33 2.50
C CYS A 13 -10.98 -1.96 3.81
N LEU A 14 -9.64 -1.97 3.81
CA LEU A 14 -8.84 -1.55 4.95
C LEU A 14 -9.17 -0.12 5.37
N ARG A 15 -9.22 0.84 4.43
CA ARG A 15 -9.56 2.23 4.72
C ARG A 15 -10.91 2.33 5.44
N LYS A 16 -11.96 1.73 4.89
CA LYS A 16 -13.31 1.74 5.49
C LYS A 16 -13.32 1.14 6.90
N TYR A 17 -12.58 0.06 7.10
CA TYR A 17 -12.46 -0.58 8.41
C TYR A 17 -11.77 0.36 9.42
N LEU A 18 -10.64 0.96 9.04
CA LEU A 18 -9.91 1.88 9.93
C LEU A 18 -10.74 3.13 10.26
N GLU A 19 -11.44 3.72 9.29
CA GLU A 19 -12.32 4.89 9.51
C GLU A 19 -13.43 4.59 10.51
N ALA A 20 -14.06 3.41 10.42
CA ALA A 20 -15.07 2.98 11.38
C ALA A 20 -14.47 2.85 12.79
N TYR A 21 -13.30 2.22 12.90
CA TYR A 21 -12.64 2.00 14.19
C TYR A 21 -12.16 3.29 14.83
N THR A 22 -11.48 4.17 14.08
CA THR A 22 -11.00 5.44 14.62
C THR A 22 -12.16 6.33 15.06
N THR A 23 -13.29 6.27 14.35
CA THR A 23 -14.54 6.97 14.75
C THR A 23 -15.13 6.43 16.06
N ILE A 24 -15.07 5.11 16.30
CA ILE A 24 -15.56 4.51 17.54
C ILE A 24 -14.60 4.82 18.69
N LEU A 25 -13.29 4.63 18.47
CA LEU A 25 -12.25 4.77 19.48
C LEU A 25 -12.04 6.22 19.90
N SER A 26 -12.18 7.18 18.99
CA SER A 26 -12.05 8.61 19.30
C SER A 26 -13.11 9.13 20.27
N ARG A 27 -14.20 8.40 20.46
CA ARG A 27 -15.31 8.76 21.37
C ARG A 27 -15.20 8.12 22.75
N ARG A 28 -14.12 7.39 23.02
CA ARG A 28 -13.91 6.66 24.28
C ARG A 28 -12.74 7.24 25.06
N HIS A 29 -12.77 7.08 26.38
CA HIS A 29 -11.73 7.58 27.29
C HIS A 29 -10.51 6.67 27.32
N PHE A 30 -9.90 6.39 26.16
CA PHE A 30 -8.60 5.72 26.08
C PHE A 30 -7.49 6.78 26.11
N ARG A 31 -6.36 6.46 26.75
CA ARG A 31 -5.16 7.32 26.73
C ARG A 31 -4.56 7.46 25.33
N GLY A 32 -4.85 6.51 24.45
CA GLY A 32 -4.44 6.47 23.05
C GLY A 32 -4.70 5.09 22.45
N TYR A 33 -4.65 4.99 21.14
CA TYR A 33 -4.81 3.73 20.41
C TYR A 33 -3.80 3.66 19.26
N PHE A 34 -3.41 2.43 18.92
CA PHE A 34 -2.29 2.12 18.04
C PHE A 34 -2.78 1.52 16.73
N TYR A 35 -2.14 1.92 15.63
CA TYR A 35 -2.13 1.15 14.39
C TYR A 35 -0.83 0.36 14.32
N ILE A 36 -0.92 -0.95 14.09
CA ILE A 36 0.25 -1.83 13.97
C ILE A 36 0.17 -2.54 12.62
N ASP A 37 1.19 -2.38 11.79
CA ASP A 37 1.33 -3.05 10.50
C ASP A 37 2.65 -3.83 10.48
N ALA A 38 2.51 -5.15 10.56
CA ALA A 38 3.65 -6.08 10.57
C ALA A 38 4.31 -6.23 9.18
N PHE A 39 3.66 -5.76 8.11
CA PHE A 39 4.08 -5.91 6.72
C PHE A 39 3.90 -4.60 5.97
N ALA A 40 4.46 -3.52 6.54
CA ALA A 40 4.24 -2.15 6.08
C ALA A 40 4.70 -1.93 4.64
N GLY A 41 5.77 -2.60 4.21
CA GLY A 41 6.32 -2.43 2.89
C GLY A 41 6.78 -0.99 2.60
N PRO A 42 6.90 -0.65 1.30
CA PRO A 42 7.44 0.64 0.86
C PRO A 42 6.46 1.81 0.95
N GLY A 43 5.21 1.57 1.36
CA GLY A 43 4.15 2.59 1.44
C GLY A 43 3.52 2.99 0.09
N SER A 44 4.17 2.71 -1.04
CA SER A 44 3.62 2.85 -2.39
C SER A 44 3.77 1.57 -3.19
N LEU A 45 2.71 1.14 -3.87
CA LEU A 45 2.65 -0.12 -4.60
C LEU A 45 2.41 0.16 -6.08
N LYS A 46 3.14 -0.52 -6.95
CA LYS A 46 2.97 -0.42 -8.41
C LYS A 46 1.92 -1.43 -8.86
N LEU A 47 0.89 -0.98 -9.58
CA LEU A 47 -0.19 -1.86 -10.02
C LEU A 47 0.23 -2.58 -11.31
N ARG A 48 0.12 -3.91 -11.30
CA ARG A 48 0.26 -4.72 -12.51
C ARG A 48 -1.01 -4.61 -13.33
N GLN A 49 -0.90 -4.13 -14.58
CA GLN A 49 -2.00 -4.21 -15.52
C GLN A 49 -2.23 -5.67 -15.95
N GLU A 50 -3.47 -6.13 -15.83
CA GLU A 50 -3.91 -7.36 -16.49
C GLU A 50 -3.98 -7.10 -17.99
N ARG A 51 -3.08 -7.72 -18.77
CA ARG A 51 -3.26 -7.81 -20.21
C ARG A 51 -4.32 -8.87 -20.47
N ALA A 52 -5.56 -8.45 -20.71
CA ALA A 52 -6.57 -9.32 -21.30
C ALA A 52 -6.01 -9.83 -22.64
N GLY A 53 -5.86 -11.15 -22.81
CA GLY A 53 -5.26 -11.69 -24.02
C GLY A 53 -5.59 -13.15 -24.28
N ASP A 54 -6.39 -13.36 -25.33
CA ASP A 54 -6.52 -14.61 -26.09
C ASP A 54 -5.11 -15.14 -26.48
N PRO A 55 -4.82 -16.46 -26.44
CA PRO A 55 -3.53 -17.04 -26.80
C PRO A 55 -2.91 -16.53 -28.11
N GLY A 56 -3.70 -16.18 -29.13
CA GLY A 56 -3.20 -15.59 -30.39
C GLY A 56 -2.62 -14.18 -30.24
N GLN A 57 -3.11 -13.41 -29.27
CA GLN A 57 -2.61 -12.07 -28.96
C GLN A 57 -1.29 -12.11 -28.18
N ARG A 58 -0.96 -13.21 -27.49
CA ARG A 58 0.29 -13.33 -26.71
C ARG A 58 1.54 -13.30 -27.60
N ALA A 59 1.47 -13.87 -28.80
CA ALA A 59 2.57 -13.84 -29.78
C ALA A 59 2.76 -12.44 -30.39
N LEU A 60 1.67 -11.75 -30.73
CA LEU A 60 1.69 -10.35 -31.18
C LEU A 60 2.17 -9.40 -30.08
N LEU A 61 1.82 -9.68 -28.81
CA LEU A 61 2.27 -8.92 -27.64
C LEU A 61 3.77 -9.05 -27.38
N GLN A 62 4.39 -10.21 -27.62
CA GLN A 62 5.85 -10.35 -27.49
C GLN A 62 6.62 -9.50 -28.50
N VAL A 63 6.10 -9.39 -29.73
CA VAL A 63 6.65 -8.52 -30.78
C VAL A 63 6.41 -7.05 -30.43
N ALA A 64 5.20 -6.72 -29.95
CA ALA A 64 4.88 -5.37 -29.48
C ALA A 64 5.63 -4.97 -28.21
N GLU A 65 5.97 -5.89 -27.29
CA GLU A 65 6.76 -5.64 -26.08
C GLU A 65 8.19 -5.17 -26.38
N HIS A 66 8.78 -5.61 -27.49
CA HIS A 66 10.06 -5.09 -27.97
C HIS A 66 9.94 -3.66 -28.52
N ALA A 67 8.78 -3.29 -29.08
CA ALA A 67 8.51 -1.97 -29.66
C ALA A 67 7.92 -0.96 -28.65
N ALA A 68 7.22 -1.43 -27.60
CA ALA A 68 6.45 -0.64 -26.63
C ALA A 68 7.18 -0.43 -25.30
N ARG A 69 8.52 -0.41 -25.30
CA ARG A 69 9.30 0.12 -24.17
C ARG A 69 9.08 1.64 -23.95
N ASP A 70 8.24 2.27 -24.76
CA ASP A 70 7.80 3.64 -24.61
C ASP A 70 6.36 3.72 -24.04
N LYS A 71 6.27 4.14 -22.76
CA LYS A 71 5.14 4.86 -22.14
C LYS A 71 3.81 4.13 -21.88
N GLY A 72 3.85 3.00 -21.16
CA GLY A 72 2.72 2.68 -20.28
C GLY A 72 2.81 3.54 -19.02
N GLU A 73 1.81 4.38 -18.72
CA GLU A 73 1.77 5.14 -17.46
C GLU A 73 1.76 4.15 -16.28
N GLU A 74 2.81 4.18 -15.46
CA GLU A 74 2.91 3.32 -14.30
C GLU A 74 1.93 3.80 -13.22
N GLU A 75 0.89 3.01 -12.97
CA GLU A 75 -0.09 3.32 -11.92
C GLU A 75 0.45 2.92 -10.55
N TYR A 76 0.43 3.85 -9.61
CA TYR A 76 0.81 3.64 -8.21
C TYR A 76 -0.39 3.83 -7.28
N ILE A 77 -0.48 2.97 -6.28
CA ILE A 77 -1.49 3.06 -5.20
C ILE A 77 -0.84 3.16 -3.82
N SER A 78 -1.53 3.81 -2.89
CA SER A 78 -1.09 3.92 -1.49
C SER A 78 -1.20 2.58 -0.77
N GLY A 79 -0.09 2.10 -0.19
CA GLY A 79 -0.07 0.90 0.66
C GLY A 79 -0.68 1.14 2.04
N SER A 80 -0.74 0.09 2.86
CA SER A 80 -1.37 0.13 4.19
C SER A 80 -0.84 1.23 5.12
N PRO A 81 0.47 1.54 5.17
CA PRO A 81 0.95 2.64 6.00
C PRO A 81 0.38 3.99 5.59
N ARG A 82 0.35 4.28 4.28
CA ARG A 82 -0.20 5.54 3.77
C ARG A 82 -1.70 5.62 3.99
N VAL A 83 -2.42 4.53 3.74
CA VAL A 83 -3.86 4.44 4.02
C VAL A 83 -4.16 4.79 5.48
N ALA A 84 -3.39 4.26 6.44
CA ALA A 84 -3.59 4.52 7.87
C ALA A 84 -3.18 5.95 8.30
N LEU A 85 -2.20 6.55 7.64
CA LEU A 85 -1.74 7.92 7.91
C LEU A 85 -2.66 8.99 7.30
N GLU A 86 -3.33 8.68 6.19
CA GLU A 86 -4.22 9.58 5.46
C GLU A 86 -5.68 9.57 5.98
N LEU A 87 -5.93 8.98 7.15
CA LEU A 87 -7.26 8.97 7.76
C LEU A 87 -7.63 10.36 8.30
N GLU A 88 -8.89 10.74 8.15
CA GLU A 88 -9.42 11.99 8.75
C GLU A 88 -9.30 11.98 10.29
N ARG A 89 -9.53 10.82 10.90
CA ARG A 89 -9.33 10.59 12.34
C ARG A 89 -8.10 9.69 12.52
N PRO A 90 -6.94 10.25 12.88
CA PRO A 90 -5.70 9.48 12.96
C PRO A 90 -5.68 8.56 14.19
N PHE A 91 -4.76 7.60 14.16
CA PHE A 91 -4.36 6.86 15.36
C PHE A 91 -3.47 7.74 16.23
N THR A 92 -3.45 7.46 17.53
CA THR A 92 -2.55 8.17 18.46
C THR A 92 -1.10 7.77 18.22
N HIS A 93 -0.88 6.51 17.84
CA HIS A 93 0.44 5.95 17.60
C HIS A 93 0.42 4.99 16.40
N TYR A 94 1.56 4.87 15.73
CA TYR A 94 1.75 4.01 14.57
C TYR A 94 3.00 3.15 14.77
N VAL A 95 2.89 1.86 14.49
CA VAL A 95 3.99 0.91 14.49
C VAL A 95 4.02 0.24 13.13
N PHE A 96 5.03 0.56 12.34
CA PHE A 96 5.29 -0.09 11.05
C PHE A 96 6.46 -1.04 11.25
N ILE A 97 6.36 -2.27 10.74
CA ILE A 97 7.44 -3.26 10.75
C ILE A 97 7.66 -3.69 9.30
N GLU A 98 8.92 -3.69 8.90
CA GLU A 98 9.37 -4.19 7.60
C GLU A 98 10.72 -4.87 7.77
N LEU A 99 10.75 -6.18 7.55
CA LEU A 99 11.94 -7.01 7.75
C LEU A 99 12.91 -6.88 6.58
N ASP A 100 12.41 -6.67 5.36
CA ASP A 100 13.25 -6.53 4.18
C ASP A 100 13.77 -5.08 4.07
N PRO A 101 15.09 -4.86 4.26
CA PRO A 101 15.66 -3.51 4.22
C PRO A 101 15.40 -2.77 2.91
N SER A 102 15.28 -3.51 1.80
CA SER A 102 15.05 -2.95 0.46
C SER A 102 13.62 -2.43 0.27
N ARG A 103 12.69 -2.86 1.12
CA ARG A 103 11.28 -2.44 1.09
C ARG A 103 10.98 -1.31 2.07
N ARG A 104 11.93 -0.93 2.93
CA ARG A 104 11.73 0.19 3.85
C ARG A 104 11.55 1.48 3.07
N SER A 105 10.42 2.16 3.29
CA SER A 105 10.19 3.47 2.68
C SER A 105 11.17 4.49 3.26
N SER A 106 11.84 5.25 2.39
CA SER A 106 12.66 6.39 2.80
C SER A 106 11.83 7.61 3.25
N THR A 107 10.52 7.58 3.01
CA THR A 107 9.60 8.70 3.25
C THR A 107 9.11 8.77 4.70
N PHE A 108 9.33 7.75 5.52
CA PHE A 108 8.96 7.81 6.94
C PHE A 108 9.92 8.71 7.71
N PRO A 109 9.45 9.79 8.39
CA PRO A 109 10.33 10.66 9.17
C PRO A 109 11.12 9.90 10.25
N SER A 110 12.27 10.43 10.67
CA SER A 110 13.16 9.80 11.66
C SER A 110 12.52 9.56 13.03
N ALA A 111 11.44 10.29 13.35
CA ALA A 111 10.63 10.10 14.55
C ALA A 111 9.82 8.78 14.56
N TRP A 112 9.74 8.08 13.43
CA TRP A 112 8.94 6.85 13.23
C TRP A 112 9.83 5.62 13.08
N ARG A 113 11.03 5.63 13.68
CA ARG A 113 11.97 4.51 13.61
C ARG A 113 11.32 3.26 14.20
N PHE A 114 11.19 2.27 13.32
CA PHE A 114 11.09 0.84 13.58
C PHE A 114 11.85 0.50 14.86
N SER A 115 11.14 0.03 15.89
CA SER A 115 11.78 -0.63 17.01
C SER A 115 12.41 -1.89 16.43
N ASP A 116 13.73 -1.90 16.28
CA ASP A 116 14.47 -3.12 15.96
C ASP A 116 14.15 -4.12 17.09
N CYS A 117 13.48 -5.23 16.74
CA CYS A 117 13.43 -6.42 17.59
C CYS A 117 14.76 -7.17 17.47
#